data_AF-A0A7G9W4S8-F1
#
_entry.id   AF-A0A7G9W4S8-F1
#
_cell.length_a   1.000
_cell.length_b   1.000
_cell.length_c   1.000
_cell.angle_alpha   90.00
_cell.angle_beta   90.00
_cell.angle_gamma   90.00
#
_symmetry.space_group_name_H-M   'P 1'
#
loop_
_entity.id
_entity.type
_entity.pdbx_description
1 polymer ?
#
loop_
_entity_poly.entity_id
_entity_poly.type
_entity_poly.pdbx_seq_one_letter_code
_entity_poly.pdbx_strand_id
1 'polypeptide(L)'
;MSKKVLPPELLFKPVSDLKLSTRARNVLKQCDIKTFGQLYLTNDQMLGETSNCGKVTLNEIKYAIEKELNTDESFNCKTNVGKLHFSPRVENCLLSVGIDTVEKLVNISIPALMDIKNLGGKSALEVILKVKELKETLSNLRECQTHQWGVRVSKENRSVYQGILINYPVEFLPIEEEILLILKREGIQTIEDLINQDENSLYLKYKGRIFDKLYFYNHSLLRQTTNDSSQICESQNGELTYQKLPDLLNALREKVVSRDSKLWSEGIFNGLSVREKEMIKLYYGFSSKKSTLQEIGDKYGLTRARIQQIIKRIKTKILANVYFENINLLLWFHIFGFTQGGVFLQEVFFKEFNTYYKDISLNINALGEMLLDLDPMFENVSYNVWGMTILPLEHYQRVIEEGIKLLQQGPLEQEDLLNELKQRPLYFNLKNKEAPVSGVLDNFIPACLASAQSLSLTAVGSYTLESREGTKVQSIINALRGTGKPLHYLDIINKVNDSANDDNKVTVQYARAILANHKQIFARVGRGIYGLTEWGIKEYKHISDYIFEILNNSKTPLYYKQISKIVNKTHYTKEQTIYNSLTQDNRFVRTQSGYYTVREIKKT
;
A
#
# COMPACT_ATOMS: atom_id res chain seq x y z
N MET A 1 -26.29 48.18 -37.63
CA MET A 1 -25.40 47.22 -38.35
C MET A 1 -26.15 46.73 -39.58
N SER A 2 -25.53 46.72 -40.76
CA SER A 2 -26.14 46.05 -41.91
C SER A 2 -26.24 44.56 -41.58
N LYS A 3 -27.44 43.97 -41.72
CA LYS A 3 -27.65 42.55 -41.43
C LYS A 3 -26.87 41.74 -42.48
N LYS A 4 -25.90 40.94 -42.05
CA LYS A 4 -25.21 39.95 -42.90
C LYS A 4 -26.25 38.99 -43.50
N VAL A 5 -25.98 38.48 -44.71
CA VAL A 5 -26.79 37.44 -45.35
C VAL A 5 -26.69 36.16 -44.52
N LEU A 6 -27.83 35.64 -44.06
CA LEU A 6 -27.91 34.40 -43.29
C LEU A 6 -27.62 33.19 -44.19
N PRO A 7 -26.80 32.22 -43.74
CA PRO A 7 -26.70 30.90 -44.36
C PRO A 7 -28.09 30.23 -44.47
N PRO A 8 -28.40 29.51 -45.56
CA PRO A 8 -29.70 28.86 -45.76
C PRO A 8 -30.09 27.90 -44.61
N GLU A 9 -29.09 27.25 -44.01
CA GLU A 9 -29.25 26.30 -42.91
C GLU A 9 -29.74 26.96 -41.61
N LEU A 10 -29.31 28.19 -41.34
CA LEU A 10 -29.74 28.95 -40.16
C LEU A 10 -31.12 29.59 -40.35
N LEU A 11 -31.59 29.78 -41.58
CA LEU A 11 -32.87 30.43 -41.85
C LEU A 11 -34.06 29.63 -41.27
N PHE A 12 -33.99 28.30 -41.35
CA PHE A 12 -35.06 27.38 -40.94
C PHE A 12 -34.82 26.72 -39.59
N LYS A 13 -33.67 26.99 -38.94
CA LYS A 13 -33.35 26.43 -37.62
C LYS A 13 -34.43 26.80 -36.59
N PRO A 14 -35.07 25.84 -35.90
CA PRO A 14 -36.05 26.13 -34.87
C PRO A 14 -35.44 26.92 -33.71
N VAL A 15 -36.14 27.94 -33.18
CA VAL A 15 -35.66 28.66 -31.99
C VAL A 15 -35.64 27.79 -30.73
N SER A 16 -36.33 26.64 -30.74
CA SER A 16 -36.24 25.62 -29.68
C SER A 16 -34.86 25.01 -29.54
N ASP A 17 -34.07 25.04 -30.62
CA ASP A 17 -32.73 24.46 -30.66
C ASP A 17 -31.69 25.43 -30.10
N LEU A 18 -32.08 26.70 -29.89
CA LEU A 18 -31.28 27.68 -29.18
C LEU A 18 -31.33 27.36 -27.68
N LYS A 19 -30.16 27.30 -27.04
CA LYS A 19 -30.01 27.04 -25.60
C LYS A 19 -30.41 28.26 -24.74
N LEU A 20 -31.69 28.64 -24.83
CA LEU A 20 -32.28 29.79 -24.14
C LEU A 20 -32.98 29.39 -22.83
N SER A 21 -33.07 30.32 -21.88
CA SER A 21 -33.83 30.19 -20.65
C SER A 21 -35.33 30.04 -20.93
N THR A 22 -36.07 29.47 -19.98
CA THR A 22 -37.54 29.37 -20.06
C THR A 22 -38.18 30.76 -20.27
N ARG A 23 -37.59 31.80 -19.68
CA ARG A 23 -38.06 33.18 -19.81
C ARG A 23 -37.87 33.72 -21.22
N ALA A 24 -36.68 33.54 -21.80
CA ALA A 24 -36.41 33.92 -23.20
C ALA A 24 -37.28 33.14 -24.19
N ARG A 25 -37.45 31.82 -23.99
CA ARG A 25 -38.34 31.00 -24.83
C ARG A 25 -39.80 31.45 -24.77
N ASN A 26 -40.28 31.84 -23.58
CA ASN A 26 -41.63 32.35 -23.43
C ASN A 26 -41.81 33.70 -24.13
N VAL A 27 -40.80 34.58 -24.10
CA VAL A 27 -40.80 35.84 -24.88
C VAL A 27 -40.88 35.54 -26.37
N LEU A 28 -40.04 34.65 -26.90
CA LEU A 28 -40.07 34.28 -28.33
C LEU A 28 -41.41 33.68 -28.75
N LYS A 29 -42.00 32.84 -27.88
CA LYS A 29 -43.32 32.24 -28.08
C LYS A 29 -44.43 33.29 -28.07
N GLN A 30 -44.35 34.31 -27.22
CA GLN A 30 -45.30 35.43 -27.19
C GLN A 30 -45.21 36.31 -28.44
N CYS A 31 -44.03 36.42 -29.05
CA CYS A 31 -43.82 37.11 -30.32
C CYS A 31 -44.14 36.24 -31.56
N ASP A 32 -44.62 35.01 -31.40
CA ASP A 32 -44.81 34.01 -32.47
C ASP A 32 -43.54 33.74 -33.32
N ILE A 33 -42.35 33.86 -32.72
CA ILE A 33 -41.08 33.60 -33.37
C ILE A 33 -40.75 32.11 -33.24
N LYS A 34 -40.66 31.40 -34.37
CA LYS A 34 -40.46 29.94 -34.45
C LYS A 34 -39.12 29.56 -35.08
N THR A 35 -38.57 30.38 -35.97
CA THR A 35 -37.28 30.11 -36.62
C THR A 35 -36.24 31.18 -36.31
N PHE A 36 -34.97 30.79 -36.40
CA PHE A 36 -33.84 31.70 -36.22
C PHE A 36 -33.84 32.83 -37.26
N GLY A 37 -34.27 32.57 -38.50
CA GLY A 37 -34.48 33.60 -39.51
C GLY A 37 -35.48 34.68 -39.07
N GLN A 38 -36.62 34.29 -38.48
CA GLN A 38 -37.60 35.22 -37.92
C GLN A 38 -37.02 36.01 -36.75
N LEU A 39 -36.29 35.33 -35.86
CA LEU A 39 -35.63 35.95 -34.72
C LEU A 39 -34.60 37.01 -35.16
N TYR A 40 -33.74 36.69 -36.12
CA TYR A 40 -32.72 37.60 -36.64
C TYR A 40 -33.32 38.83 -37.34
N LEU A 41 -34.51 38.70 -37.95
CA LEU A 41 -35.20 39.82 -38.59
C LEU A 41 -35.94 40.72 -37.59
N THR A 42 -36.22 40.23 -36.38
CA THR A 42 -36.96 40.95 -35.34
C THR A 42 -36.17 42.15 -34.81
N ASN A 43 -36.87 43.22 -34.43
CA ASN A 43 -36.29 44.42 -33.83
C ASN A 43 -36.15 44.24 -32.30
N ASP A 44 -35.03 44.68 -31.73
CA ASP A 44 -34.74 44.64 -30.30
C ASP A 44 -35.80 45.38 -29.46
N GLN A 45 -36.35 46.47 -30.01
CA GLN A 45 -37.39 47.25 -29.35
C GLN A 45 -38.69 46.45 -29.20
N MET A 46 -39.07 45.69 -30.23
CA MET A 46 -40.26 44.81 -30.20
C MET A 46 -40.12 43.70 -29.16
N LEU A 47 -38.91 43.14 -29.02
CA LEU A 47 -38.64 42.14 -27.99
C LEU A 47 -38.70 42.77 -26.59
N GLY A 48 -38.22 44.00 -26.41
CA GLY A 48 -38.18 44.67 -25.11
C GLY A 48 -39.53 45.14 -24.57
N GLU A 49 -40.50 45.36 -25.46
CA GLU A 49 -41.87 45.73 -25.11
C GLU A 49 -42.71 44.53 -24.63
N THR A 50 -42.23 43.30 -24.83
CA THR A 50 -42.95 42.10 -24.36
C THR A 50 -42.89 41.90 -22.86
N SER A 51 -43.98 41.38 -22.31
CA SER A 51 -44.11 41.08 -20.89
C SER A 51 -42.97 40.16 -20.43
N ASN A 52 -42.33 40.51 -19.31
CA ASN A 52 -41.18 39.78 -18.76
C ASN A 52 -39.90 39.77 -19.62
N CYS A 53 -39.78 40.55 -20.70
CA CYS A 53 -38.50 40.71 -21.41
C CYS A 53 -37.65 41.83 -20.81
N GLY A 54 -36.94 41.50 -19.72
CA GLY A 54 -35.99 42.44 -19.10
C GLY A 54 -34.68 42.57 -19.90
N LYS A 55 -33.85 43.56 -19.57
CA LYS A 55 -32.51 43.77 -20.19
C LYS A 55 -31.65 42.50 -20.24
N VAL A 56 -31.74 41.65 -19.21
CA VAL A 56 -31.02 40.36 -19.14
C VAL A 56 -31.53 39.36 -20.18
N THR A 57 -32.85 39.27 -20.36
CA THR A 57 -33.49 38.38 -21.34
C THR A 57 -33.23 38.85 -22.78
N LEU A 58 -33.25 40.16 -23.02
CA LEU A 58 -32.84 40.73 -24.30
C LEU A 58 -31.39 40.41 -24.63
N ASN A 59 -30.48 40.62 -23.68
CA ASN A 59 -29.06 40.31 -23.89
C ASN A 59 -28.84 38.82 -24.13
N GLU A 60 -29.56 37.94 -23.43
CA GLU A 60 -29.53 36.48 -23.66
C GLU A 60 -29.96 36.10 -25.10
N ILE A 61 -31.02 36.73 -25.61
CA ILE A 61 -31.51 36.49 -26.98
C ILE A 61 -30.50 37.00 -28.02
N LYS A 62 -29.98 38.22 -27.86
CA LYS A 62 -28.95 38.79 -28.76
C LYS A 62 -27.69 37.93 -28.78
N TYR A 63 -27.25 37.48 -27.62
CA TYR A 63 -26.13 36.58 -27.46
C TYR A 63 -26.34 35.26 -28.23
N ALA A 64 -27.54 34.67 -28.16
CA ALA A 64 -27.85 33.44 -28.88
C ALA A 64 -27.84 33.65 -30.41
N ILE A 65 -28.21 34.84 -30.87
CA ILE A 65 -28.11 35.25 -32.28
C ILE A 65 -26.65 35.36 -32.72
N GLU A 66 -25.82 36.07 -31.97
CA GLU A 66 -24.39 36.23 -32.27
C GLU A 66 -23.66 34.90 -32.34
N LYS A 67 -23.96 33.98 -31.41
CA LYS A 67 -23.35 32.65 -31.36
C LYS A 67 -23.58 31.82 -32.62
N GLU A 68 -24.80 31.86 -33.17
CA GLU A 68 -25.15 31.11 -34.37
C GLU A 68 -24.58 31.75 -35.65
N LEU A 69 -24.29 33.05 -35.64
CA LEU A 69 -23.73 33.78 -36.78
C LEU A 69 -22.20 33.70 -36.87
N ASN A 70 -21.53 33.35 -35.76
CA ASN A 70 -20.07 33.30 -35.64
C ASN A 70 -19.55 31.84 -35.60
N THR A 71 -19.90 31.04 -36.62
CA THR A 71 -19.43 29.65 -36.73
C THR A 71 -17.96 29.49 -37.16
N ASP A 72 -17.30 30.58 -37.60
CA ASP A 72 -15.90 30.58 -38.10
C ASP A 72 -14.93 31.41 -37.23
N GLU A 73 -15.23 31.66 -35.94
CA GLU A 73 -14.26 32.33 -35.08
C GLU A 73 -13.15 31.37 -34.63
N SER A 74 -11.99 31.48 -35.28
CA SER A 74 -10.76 30.84 -34.79
C SER A 74 -10.26 31.56 -33.53
N PHE A 75 -10.27 30.86 -32.39
CA PHE A 75 -9.72 31.38 -31.15
C PHE A 75 -8.24 31.01 -31.01
N ASN A 76 -7.43 31.92 -30.49
CA ASN A 76 -6.04 31.68 -30.11
C ASN A 76 -5.83 32.11 -28.66
N CYS A 77 -4.62 31.93 -28.15
CA CYS A 77 -4.31 32.10 -26.74
C CYS A 77 -4.40 33.56 -26.26
N LYS A 78 -4.23 34.51 -27.18
CA LYS A 78 -4.36 35.96 -26.93
C LYS A 78 -5.80 36.45 -27.07
N THR A 79 -6.73 35.61 -27.55
CA THR A 79 -8.14 35.96 -27.64
C THR A 79 -8.64 36.35 -26.25
N ASN A 80 -9.34 37.49 -26.18
CA ASN A 80 -9.94 37.98 -24.94
C ASN A 80 -11.15 37.12 -24.53
N VAL A 81 -11.29 36.85 -23.23
CA VAL A 81 -12.36 36.02 -22.67
C VAL A 81 -13.76 36.56 -22.97
N GLY A 82 -13.95 37.87 -23.12
CA GLY A 82 -15.22 38.48 -23.51
C GLY A 82 -15.72 38.04 -24.90
N LYS A 83 -14.83 37.54 -25.76
CA LYS A 83 -15.19 36.96 -27.06
C LYS A 83 -15.64 35.49 -26.97
N LEU A 84 -15.45 34.85 -25.82
CA LEU A 84 -15.82 33.43 -25.63
C LEU A 84 -17.29 33.25 -25.31
N HIS A 85 -18.06 34.34 -25.35
CA HIS A 85 -19.49 34.32 -25.18
C HIS A 85 -19.83 33.67 -23.82
N PHE A 86 -19.43 34.26 -22.70
CA PHE A 86 -19.87 33.81 -21.38
C PHE A 86 -21.11 34.57 -20.89
N SER A 87 -21.81 34.03 -19.89
CA SER A 87 -22.81 34.79 -19.17
C SER A 87 -22.15 36.02 -18.50
N PRO A 88 -22.85 37.17 -18.39
CA PRO A 88 -22.28 38.38 -17.80
C PRO A 88 -21.71 38.16 -16.40
N ARG A 89 -22.27 37.20 -15.64
CA ARG A 89 -21.76 36.83 -14.32
C ARG A 89 -20.40 36.16 -14.42
N VAL A 90 -20.25 35.17 -15.30
CA VAL A 90 -18.98 34.44 -15.50
C VAL A 90 -17.91 35.40 -16.00
N GLU A 91 -18.22 36.19 -17.04
CA GLU A 91 -17.28 37.15 -17.61
C GLU A 91 -16.76 38.13 -16.54
N ASN A 92 -17.67 38.77 -15.79
CA ASN A 92 -17.28 39.69 -14.71
C ASN A 92 -16.45 39.00 -13.61
N CYS A 93 -16.79 37.75 -13.23
CA CYS A 93 -16.02 37.02 -12.22
C CYS A 93 -14.60 36.71 -12.72
N LEU A 94 -14.45 36.22 -13.95
CA LEU A 94 -13.15 35.90 -14.55
C LEU A 94 -12.28 37.16 -14.69
N LEU A 95 -12.85 38.25 -15.21
CA LEU A 95 -12.14 39.52 -15.36
C LEU A 95 -11.76 40.11 -13.99
N SER A 96 -12.58 39.95 -12.95
CA SER A 96 -12.29 40.48 -11.61
C SER A 96 -11.04 39.87 -10.96
N VAL A 97 -10.65 38.66 -11.37
CA VAL A 97 -9.43 37.98 -10.92
C VAL A 97 -8.31 38.02 -11.98
N GLY A 98 -8.48 38.82 -13.04
CA GLY A 98 -7.47 39.04 -14.07
C GLY A 98 -7.37 37.95 -15.14
N ILE A 99 -8.38 37.09 -15.28
CA ILE A 99 -8.47 36.07 -16.34
C ILE A 99 -9.17 36.70 -17.55
N ASP A 100 -8.37 37.37 -18.38
CA ASP A 100 -8.80 38.16 -19.52
C ASP A 100 -8.47 37.52 -20.88
N THR A 101 -7.64 36.48 -20.92
CA THR A 101 -7.26 35.76 -22.15
C THR A 101 -7.61 34.28 -22.11
N VAL A 102 -7.79 33.66 -23.28
CA VAL A 102 -7.96 32.20 -23.44
C VAL A 102 -6.80 31.44 -22.80
N GLU A 103 -5.57 31.92 -22.91
CA GLU A 103 -4.40 31.30 -22.27
C GLU A 103 -4.58 31.19 -20.75
N LYS A 104 -4.93 32.28 -20.08
CA LYS A 104 -5.17 32.28 -18.63
C LYS A 104 -6.35 31.40 -18.26
N LEU A 105 -7.40 31.41 -19.08
CA LEU A 105 -8.61 30.63 -18.86
C LEU A 105 -8.37 29.12 -18.98
N VAL A 106 -7.57 28.67 -19.94
CA VAL A 106 -7.31 27.23 -20.16
C VAL A 106 -6.32 26.67 -19.14
N ASN A 107 -5.49 27.53 -18.52
CA ASN A 107 -4.51 27.15 -17.51
C ASN A 107 -4.99 27.29 -16.06
N ILE A 108 -6.20 27.79 -15.80
CA ILE A 108 -6.73 27.82 -14.43
C ILE A 108 -7.08 26.42 -13.95
N SER A 109 -6.68 26.08 -12.73
CA SER A 109 -7.08 24.81 -12.11
C SER A 109 -8.52 24.88 -11.61
N ILE A 110 -9.17 23.74 -11.50
CA ILE A 110 -10.56 23.68 -11.05
C ILE A 110 -10.72 24.19 -9.61
N PRO A 111 -9.84 23.86 -8.64
CA PRO A 111 -9.93 24.46 -7.31
C PRO A 111 -9.80 25.99 -7.32
N ALA A 112 -8.87 26.55 -8.10
CA ALA A 112 -8.71 28.00 -8.22
C ALA A 112 -9.95 28.66 -8.86
N LEU A 113 -10.58 27.99 -9.84
CA LEU A 113 -11.84 28.42 -10.43
C LEU A 113 -12.98 28.43 -9.40
N MET A 114 -13.05 27.39 -8.56
CA MET A 114 -14.08 27.25 -7.52
C MET A 114 -13.91 28.26 -6.38
N ASP A 115 -12.69 28.76 -6.15
CA ASP A 115 -12.38 29.79 -5.16
C ASP A 115 -12.71 31.23 -5.62
N ILE A 116 -13.07 31.43 -6.90
CA ILE A 116 -13.45 32.75 -7.41
C ILE A 116 -14.73 33.23 -6.72
N LYS A 117 -14.61 34.37 -6.01
CA LYS A 117 -15.72 35.00 -5.31
C LYS A 117 -16.89 35.26 -6.27
N ASN A 118 -18.10 34.89 -5.83
CA ASN A 118 -19.35 35.01 -6.58
C ASN A 118 -19.48 34.08 -7.82
N LEU A 119 -18.55 33.17 -8.06
CA LEU A 119 -18.71 32.13 -9.08
C LEU A 119 -19.46 30.93 -8.47
N GLY A 120 -20.76 30.81 -8.77
CA GLY A 120 -21.56 29.67 -8.30
C GLY A 120 -21.34 28.41 -9.15
N GLY A 121 -21.76 27.24 -8.67
CA GLY A 121 -21.51 25.96 -9.36
C GLY A 121 -22.04 25.87 -10.80
N LYS A 122 -23.15 26.55 -11.14
CA LYS A 122 -23.64 26.64 -12.53
C LYS A 122 -22.71 27.47 -13.43
N SER A 123 -22.19 28.58 -12.91
CA SER A 123 -21.24 29.45 -13.58
C SER A 123 -19.88 28.79 -13.74
N ALA A 124 -19.40 28.05 -12.73
CA ALA A 124 -18.19 27.25 -12.83
C ALA A 124 -18.32 26.15 -13.90
N LEU A 125 -19.47 25.47 -13.94
CA LEU A 125 -19.74 24.44 -14.95
C LEU A 125 -19.77 25.01 -16.38
N GLU A 126 -20.31 26.22 -16.56
CA GLU A 126 -20.26 26.95 -17.83
C GLU A 126 -18.82 27.16 -18.30
N VAL A 127 -17.93 27.60 -17.40
CA VAL A 127 -16.50 27.77 -17.69
C VAL A 127 -15.85 26.44 -18.04
N ILE A 128 -16.03 25.40 -17.22
CA ILE A 128 -15.41 24.08 -17.41
C ILE A 128 -15.81 23.47 -18.75
N LEU A 129 -17.08 23.55 -19.13
CA LEU A 129 -17.56 23.06 -20.44
C LEU A 129 -16.93 23.85 -21.59
N LYS A 130 -16.82 25.18 -21.47
CA LYS A 130 -16.23 26.01 -22.52
C LYS A 130 -14.73 25.75 -22.67
N VAL A 131 -14.01 25.58 -21.56
CA VAL A 131 -12.60 25.20 -21.59
C VAL A 131 -12.42 23.84 -22.25
N LYS A 132 -13.27 22.85 -21.94
CA LYS A 132 -13.25 21.55 -22.60
C LYS A 132 -13.47 21.65 -24.11
N GLU A 133 -14.51 22.38 -24.53
CA GLU A 133 -14.81 22.66 -25.95
C GLU A 133 -13.60 23.27 -26.67
N LEU A 134 -12.97 24.29 -26.06
CA LEU A 134 -11.78 24.95 -26.61
C LEU A 134 -10.61 23.97 -26.77
N LYS A 135 -10.35 23.11 -25.78
CA LYS A 135 -9.28 22.10 -25.84
C LYS A 135 -9.49 21.07 -26.95
N GLU A 136 -10.74 20.68 -27.22
CA GLU A 136 -11.08 19.68 -28.25
C GLU A 136 -11.03 20.26 -29.67
N THR A 137 -11.40 21.53 -29.83
CA THR A 137 -11.54 22.16 -31.15
C THR A 137 -10.27 22.83 -31.67
N LEU A 138 -9.30 23.17 -30.81
CA LEU A 138 -8.16 24.01 -31.19
C LEU A 138 -6.82 23.29 -31.01
N SER A 139 -6.23 22.83 -32.12
CA SER A 139 -4.88 22.24 -32.17
C SER A 139 -3.80 23.17 -31.59
N ASN A 140 -3.97 24.49 -31.80
CA ASN A 140 -3.00 25.52 -31.41
C ASN A 140 -3.00 25.81 -29.90
N LEU A 141 -4.03 25.37 -29.15
CA LEU A 141 -4.07 25.53 -27.70
C LEU A 141 -3.14 24.56 -26.96
N ARG A 142 -2.62 23.52 -27.62
CA ARG A 142 -1.59 22.65 -27.04
C ARG A 142 -0.30 23.41 -26.69
N GLU A 143 -0.02 24.53 -27.35
CA GLU A 143 1.12 25.39 -27.05
C GLU A 143 0.87 26.28 -25.81
N CYS A 144 -0.39 26.48 -25.47
CA CYS A 144 -0.79 27.40 -24.41
C CYS A 144 -1.06 26.70 -23.09
N GLN A 145 -1.17 25.36 -23.10
CA GLN A 145 -1.16 24.55 -21.90
C GLN A 145 0.26 24.47 -21.35
N THR A 146 0.52 25.29 -20.35
CA THR A 146 1.76 25.24 -19.57
C THR A 146 1.52 24.69 -18.18
N HIS A 147 0.26 24.51 -17.77
CA HIS A 147 -0.14 23.96 -16.48
C HIS A 147 -0.91 22.65 -16.66
N GLN A 148 -0.53 21.64 -15.89
CA GLN A 148 -1.25 20.38 -15.73
C GLN A 148 -1.63 20.24 -14.27
N TRP A 149 -2.91 20.00 -13.97
CA TRP A 149 -3.42 19.88 -12.60
C TRP A 149 -2.96 21.03 -11.69
N GLY A 150 -2.95 22.27 -12.20
CA GLY A 150 -2.50 23.46 -11.48
C GLY A 150 -0.99 23.63 -11.33
N VAL A 151 -0.16 22.71 -11.82
CA VAL A 151 1.31 22.79 -11.75
C VAL A 151 1.90 23.13 -13.11
N ARG A 152 2.86 24.06 -13.15
CA ARG A 152 3.53 24.43 -14.40
C ARG A 152 4.49 23.33 -14.86
N VAL A 153 4.27 22.77 -16.05
CA VAL A 153 5.06 21.69 -16.64
C VAL A 153 5.61 22.15 -17.99
N SER A 154 6.93 22.10 -18.20
CA SER A 154 7.51 22.23 -19.55
C SER A 154 7.59 20.86 -20.22
N LYS A 155 7.46 20.80 -21.55
CA LYS A 155 7.54 19.54 -22.31
C LYS A 155 8.88 18.79 -22.14
N GLU A 156 9.94 19.52 -21.78
CA GLU A 156 11.31 19.02 -21.66
C GLU A 156 11.68 18.62 -20.21
N ASN A 157 10.97 19.10 -19.18
CA ASN A 157 11.32 18.85 -17.76
C ASN A 157 10.61 17.63 -17.16
N ARG A 158 10.41 16.56 -17.93
CA ARG A 158 9.97 15.28 -17.34
C ARG A 158 11.15 14.63 -16.60
N SER A 159 11.30 14.92 -15.30
CA SER A 159 12.39 14.41 -14.47
C SER A 159 12.34 12.87 -14.33
N VAL A 160 13.45 12.22 -13.96
CA VAL A 160 13.51 10.74 -13.82
C VAL A 160 12.59 10.18 -12.75
N TYR A 161 12.28 10.97 -11.70
CA TYR A 161 11.22 10.62 -10.76
C TYR A 161 9.88 10.38 -11.46
N GLN A 162 9.64 11.08 -12.56
CA GLN A 162 8.50 10.82 -13.40
C GLN A 162 8.57 9.46 -14.06
N GLY A 163 9.70 8.93 -14.56
CA GLY A 163 9.73 7.59 -15.18
C GLY A 163 9.22 6.46 -14.25
N ILE A 164 9.66 6.45 -12.99
CA ILE A 164 9.15 5.49 -11.98
C ILE A 164 7.69 5.77 -11.67
N LEU A 165 7.36 7.04 -11.39
CA LEU A 165 6.02 7.42 -10.97
C LEU A 165 4.99 7.23 -12.08
N ILE A 166 5.30 7.60 -13.31
CA ILE A 166 4.46 7.52 -14.50
C ILE A 166 4.10 6.06 -14.77
N ASN A 167 5.06 5.13 -14.70
CA ASN A 167 4.78 3.69 -14.83
C ASN A 167 4.23 3.05 -13.54
N TYR A 168 4.08 3.81 -12.47
CA TYR A 168 3.62 3.30 -11.18
C TYR A 168 2.14 2.90 -11.28
N PRO A 169 1.74 1.70 -10.84
CA PRO A 169 0.35 1.29 -10.95
C PRO A 169 -0.56 2.10 -10.02
N VAL A 170 -1.73 2.52 -10.52
CA VAL A 170 -2.68 3.30 -9.73
C VAL A 170 -3.23 2.53 -8.53
N GLU A 171 -3.16 1.21 -8.53
CA GLU A 171 -3.63 0.35 -7.43
C GLU A 171 -2.84 0.52 -6.13
N PHE A 172 -1.64 1.07 -6.21
CA PHE A 172 -0.82 1.39 -5.05
C PHE A 172 -1.04 2.85 -4.58
N LEU A 173 -2.04 3.55 -5.13
CA LEU A 173 -2.43 4.87 -4.64
C LEU A 173 -3.22 4.79 -3.32
N PRO A 174 -3.04 5.74 -2.40
CA PRO A 174 -3.69 5.80 -1.10
C PRO A 174 -5.12 6.36 -1.21
N ILE A 175 -5.88 5.92 -2.22
CA ILE A 175 -7.25 6.35 -2.50
C ILE A 175 -8.21 5.19 -2.26
N GLU A 176 -9.48 5.50 -2.06
CA GLU A 176 -10.48 4.47 -1.77
C GLU A 176 -10.59 3.43 -2.89
N GLU A 177 -10.83 2.18 -2.49
CA GLU A 177 -10.95 1.04 -3.40
C GLU A 177 -12.05 1.27 -4.46
N GLU A 178 -13.14 1.96 -4.12
CA GLU A 178 -14.16 2.32 -5.10
C GLU A 178 -13.63 3.25 -6.20
N ILE A 179 -12.74 4.19 -5.85
CA ILE A 179 -12.10 5.09 -6.82
C ILE A 179 -11.12 4.32 -7.70
N LEU A 180 -10.33 3.41 -7.11
CA LEU A 180 -9.41 2.54 -7.85
C LEU A 180 -10.15 1.69 -8.89
N LEU A 181 -11.28 1.10 -8.51
CA LEU A 181 -12.11 0.30 -9.43
C LEU A 181 -12.64 1.15 -10.59
N ILE A 182 -13.00 2.41 -10.32
CA ILE A 182 -13.44 3.36 -11.34
C ILE A 182 -12.30 3.69 -12.30
N LEU A 183 -11.10 4.03 -11.79
CA LEU A 183 -9.93 4.32 -12.63
C LEU A 183 -9.59 3.13 -13.53
N LYS A 184 -9.54 1.91 -12.97
CA LYS A 184 -9.24 0.69 -13.72
C LYS A 184 -10.26 0.41 -14.84
N ARG A 185 -11.55 0.66 -14.60
CA ARG A 185 -12.61 0.51 -15.62
C ARG A 185 -12.44 1.45 -16.81
N GLU A 186 -11.79 2.59 -16.60
CA GLU A 186 -11.49 3.58 -17.64
C GLU A 186 -10.16 3.32 -18.35
N GLY A 187 -9.51 2.20 -18.07
CA GLY A 187 -8.20 1.88 -18.64
C GLY A 187 -7.05 2.67 -18.03
N ILE A 188 -7.28 3.37 -16.91
CA ILE A 188 -6.23 4.06 -16.17
C ILE A 188 -5.55 3.02 -15.28
N GLN A 189 -4.38 2.54 -15.71
CA GLN A 189 -3.62 1.51 -15.01
C GLN A 189 -2.42 2.09 -14.30
N THR A 190 -1.84 3.16 -14.84
CA THR A 190 -0.64 3.80 -14.36
C THR A 190 -0.90 5.26 -13.96
N ILE A 191 0.02 5.86 -13.21
CA ILE A 191 -0.05 7.30 -12.91
C ILE A 191 0.10 8.12 -14.20
N GLU A 192 0.82 7.63 -15.21
CA GLU A 192 0.86 8.28 -16.53
C GLU A 192 -0.54 8.46 -17.09
N ASP A 193 -1.29 7.37 -17.13
CA ASP A 193 -2.65 7.35 -17.64
C ASP A 193 -3.50 8.35 -16.87
N LEU A 194 -3.28 8.44 -15.55
CA LEU A 194 -4.01 9.34 -14.65
C LEU A 194 -3.64 10.81 -14.85
N ILE A 195 -2.36 11.14 -15.00
CA ILE A 195 -1.87 12.52 -15.24
C ILE A 195 -2.32 13.01 -16.61
N ASN A 196 -2.30 12.13 -17.61
CA ASN A 196 -2.71 12.44 -18.97
C ASN A 196 -4.24 12.61 -19.12
N GLN A 197 -5.03 12.31 -18.07
CA GLN A 197 -6.45 12.62 -18.09
C GLN A 197 -6.70 14.13 -18.08
N ASP A 198 -7.71 14.56 -18.84
CA ASP A 198 -8.18 15.94 -18.80
C ASP A 198 -8.90 16.22 -17.46
N GLU A 199 -8.32 17.14 -16.69
CA GLU A 199 -8.83 17.60 -15.37
C GLU A 199 -10.32 17.99 -15.44
N ASN A 200 -10.74 18.70 -16.50
CA ASN A 200 -12.13 19.12 -16.69
C ASN A 200 -13.07 17.92 -16.85
N SER A 201 -12.68 16.95 -17.67
CA SER A 201 -13.45 15.74 -17.90
C SER A 201 -13.57 14.90 -16.62
N LEU A 202 -12.48 14.75 -15.86
CA LEU A 202 -12.50 14.05 -14.58
C LEU A 202 -13.40 14.75 -13.55
N TYR A 203 -13.34 16.08 -13.45
CA TYR A 203 -14.23 16.81 -12.56
C TYR A 203 -15.69 16.64 -12.95
N LEU A 204 -16.02 16.77 -14.25
CA LEU A 204 -17.39 16.60 -14.73
C LEU A 204 -17.94 15.20 -14.42
N LYS A 205 -17.08 14.19 -14.46
CA LYS A 205 -17.44 12.79 -14.22
C LYS A 205 -17.53 12.43 -12.74
N TYR A 206 -16.60 12.93 -11.91
CA TYR A 206 -16.40 12.47 -10.53
C TYR A 206 -16.69 13.51 -9.46
N LYS A 207 -17.22 14.69 -9.82
CA LYS A 207 -17.61 15.85 -8.97
C LYS A 207 -17.57 15.61 -7.45
N GLY A 208 -16.95 16.55 -6.73
CA GLY A 208 -16.88 16.52 -5.26
C GLY A 208 -15.71 15.68 -4.76
N ARG A 209 -15.89 14.94 -3.65
CA ARG A 209 -14.79 14.32 -2.88
C ARG A 209 -13.85 13.43 -3.70
N ILE A 210 -14.34 12.76 -4.74
CA ILE A 210 -13.50 11.88 -5.58
C ILE A 210 -12.53 12.73 -6.41
N PHE A 211 -13.03 13.75 -7.11
CA PHE A 211 -12.15 14.66 -7.86
C PHE A 211 -11.18 15.38 -6.94
N ASP A 212 -11.63 15.88 -5.79
CA ASP A 212 -10.77 16.64 -4.86
C ASP A 212 -9.55 15.80 -4.43
N LYS A 213 -9.75 14.50 -4.19
CA LYS A 213 -8.68 13.57 -3.86
C LYS A 213 -7.72 13.30 -5.02
N LEU A 214 -8.26 13.02 -6.22
CA LEU A 214 -7.44 12.82 -7.41
C LEU A 214 -6.64 14.07 -7.76
N TYR A 215 -7.27 15.25 -7.66
CA TYR A 215 -6.62 16.53 -7.86
C TYR A 215 -5.50 16.75 -6.86
N PHE A 216 -5.80 16.62 -5.57
CA PHE A 216 -4.79 16.85 -4.54
C PHE A 216 -3.60 15.90 -4.70
N TYR A 217 -3.87 14.63 -5.02
CA TYR A 217 -2.83 13.65 -5.30
C TYR A 217 -1.95 14.07 -6.49
N ASN A 218 -2.55 14.28 -7.67
CA ASN A 218 -1.83 14.61 -8.89
C ASN A 218 -1.09 15.94 -8.79
N HIS A 219 -1.72 16.96 -8.20
CA HIS A 219 -1.10 18.25 -7.96
C HIS A 219 0.12 18.11 -7.03
N SER A 220 0.01 17.34 -5.93
CA SER A 220 1.13 17.13 -4.99
C SER A 220 2.28 16.38 -5.65
N LEU A 221 1.97 15.36 -6.45
CA LEU A 221 2.92 14.58 -7.24
C LEU A 221 3.65 15.47 -8.25
N LEU A 222 2.91 16.22 -9.08
CA LEU A 222 3.49 17.10 -10.09
C LEU A 222 4.35 18.17 -9.44
N ARG A 223 3.86 18.84 -8.38
CA ARG A 223 4.63 19.88 -7.68
C ARG A 223 5.97 19.38 -7.16
N GLN A 224 6.02 18.14 -6.68
CA GLN A 224 7.25 17.54 -6.18
C GLN A 224 8.19 17.11 -7.32
N THR A 225 7.65 16.67 -8.47
CA THR A 225 8.46 16.26 -9.62
C THR A 225 8.92 17.40 -10.52
N THR A 226 8.23 18.56 -10.53
CA THR A 226 8.54 19.72 -11.39
C THR A 226 9.40 20.79 -10.72
N ASN A 227 9.34 20.91 -9.38
CA ASN A 227 10.13 21.90 -8.64
C ASN A 227 11.59 21.47 -8.43
N ASP A 228 11.94 20.22 -8.76
CA ASP A 228 13.29 19.72 -8.69
C ASP A 228 14.01 19.93 -10.02
N SER A 229 14.72 21.07 -10.11
CA SER A 229 15.68 21.38 -11.18
C SER A 229 16.96 20.53 -11.12
N SER A 230 17.01 19.50 -10.28
CA SER A 230 18.12 18.55 -10.23
C SER A 230 18.08 17.70 -11.50
N GLN A 231 19.02 17.95 -12.41
CA GLN A 231 19.38 17.14 -13.59
C GLN A 231 19.79 15.72 -13.19
N ILE A 232 18.89 14.94 -12.59
CA ILE A 232 19.18 13.54 -12.27
C ILE A 232 18.74 12.75 -13.50
N CYS A 233 19.74 12.52 -14.34
CA CYS A 233 19.81 11.57 -15.44
C CYS A 233 18.84 11.80 -16.61
N GLU A 234 19.29 12.53 -17.64
CA GLU A 234 18.70 12.40 -18.97
C GLU A 234 18.74 10.91 -19.40
N SER A 235 17.58 10.25 -19.49
CA SER A 235 17.44 9.04 -20.31
C SER A 235 16.89 9.48 -21.64
N GLN A 236 17.62 9.20 -22.72
CA GLN A 236 17.24 9.56 -24.09
C GLN A 236 15.88 8.98 -24.52
N ASN A 237 15.31 8.01 -23.78
CA ASN A 237 14.02 7.36 -24.05
C ASN A 237 13.03 7.29 -22.87
N GLY A 238 13.28 7.97 -21.74
CA GLY A 238 12.37 7.96 -20.57
C GLY A 238 12.28 6.66 -19.76
N GLU A 239 12.91 5.57 -20.19
CA GLU A 239 12.88 4.28 -19.51
C GLU A 239 13.91 4.23 -18.36
N LEU A 240 13.47 3.87 -17.16
CA LEU A 240 14.34 3.71 -16.00
C LEU A 240 15.04 2.34 -16.04
N THR A 241 16.37 2.35 -15.94
CA THR A 241 17.19 1.14 -15.87
C THR A 241 17.70 0.90 -14.45
N TYR A 242 17.92 -0.37 -14.09
CA TYR A 242 18.45 -0.78 -12.79
C TYR A 242 19.75 -0.04 -12.42
N GLN A 243 20.64 0.20 -13.39
CA GLN A 243 21.92 0.88 -13.19
C GLN A 243 21.79 2.31 -12.66
N LYS A 244 20.67 2.99 -12.94
CA LYS A 244 20.42 4.37 -12.49
C LYS A 244 19.80 4.44 -11.09
N LEU A 245 19.31 3.32 -10.56
CA LEU A 245 18.62 3.29 -9.26
C LEU A 245 19.50 3.79 -8.09
N PRO A 246 20.79 3.45 -7.98
CA PRO A 246 21.63 3.94 -6.88
C PRO A 246 21.78 5.47 -6.89
N ASP A 247 21.95 6.08 -8.06
CA ASP A 247 22.07 7.54 -8.20
C ASP A 247 20.78 8.24 -7.79
N LEU A 248 19.63 7.67 -8.20
CA LEU A 248 18.33 8.17 -7.82
C LEU A 248 18.05 8.01 -6.32
N LEU A 249 18.43 6.88 -5.74
CA LEU A 249 18.33 6.63 -4.30
C LEU A 249 19.16 7.67 -3.53
N ASN A 250 20.38 7.95 -3.99
CA ASN A 250 21.25 8.99 -3.43
C ASN A 250 20.62 10.37 -3.47
N ALA A 251 20.05 10.76 -4.61
CA ALA A 251 19.40 12.06 -4.72
C ALA A 251 18.16 12.19 -3.82
N LEU A 252 17.41 11.11 -3.59
CA LEU A 252 16.31 11.11 -2.62
C LEU A 252 16.81 11.19 -1.18
N ARG A 253 17.95 10.54 -0.86
CA ARG A 253 18.53 10.61 0.49
C ARG A 253 18.73 12.06 0.93
N GLU A 254 19.29 12.92 0.07
CA GLU A 254 19.50 14.34 0.39
C GLU A 254 18.19 15.09 0.69
N LYS A 255 17.09 14.69 0.03
CA LYS A 255 15.75 15.29 0.22
C LYS A 255 15.05 14.76 1.47
N VAL A 256 15.25 13.49 1.81
CA VAL A 256 14.72 12.88 3.04
C VAL A 256 15.44 13.45 4.28
N VAL A 257 16.73 13.75 4.16
CA VAL A 257 17.57 14.29 5.26
C VAL A 257 17.30 15.77 5.56
N SER A 258 16.78 16.55 4.60
CA SER A 258 16.76 18.03 4.68
C SER A 258 15.48 18.67 5.24
N ARG A 259 14.35 17.96 5.31
CA ARG A 259 13.07 18.50 5.83
C ARG A 259 12.72 17.89 7.19
N ASP A 260 13.37 18.38 8.23
CA ASP A 260 12.93 18.32 9.64
C ASP A 260 12.18 17.02 10.02
N SER A 261 12.92 15.91 10.11
CA SER A 261 12.36 14.55 10.33
C SER A 261 11.36 14.51 11.50
N LYS A 262 11.57 15.36 12.52
CA LYS A 262 10.69 15.53 13.67
C LYS A 262 9.32 16.13 13.32
N LEU A 263 9.28 17.24 12.56
CA LEU A 263 8.02 17.84 12.11
C LEU A 263 7.22 16.85 11.26
N TRP A 264 7.92 16.08 10.41
CA TRP A 264 7.26 15.05 9.62
C TRP A 264 6.73 13.90 10.49
N SER A 265 7.52 13.38 11.42
CA SER A 265 7.12 12.31 12.36
C SER A 265 5.91 12.68 13.20
N GLU A 266 5.80 13.94 13.63
CA GLU A 266 4.62 14.46 14.33
C GLU A 266 3.40 14.54 13.38
N GLY A 267 3.63 14.89 12.11
CA GLY A 267 2.62 15.03 11.05
C GLY A 267 1.96 13.72 10.61
N ILE A 268 2.69 12.59 10.62
CA ILE A 268 2.15 11.31 10.08
C ILE A 268 0.89 10.85 10.80
N PHE A 269 0.75 11.21 12.09
CA PHE A 269 -0.39 10.85 12.93
C PHE A 269 -1.49 11.93 12.95
N ASN A 270 -1.42 12.95 12.09
CA ASN A 270 -2.46 13.98 11.98
C ASN A 270 -3.82 13.36 11.61
N GLY A 271 -4.89 13.91 12.18
CA GLY A 271 -6.26 13.39 11.99
C GLY A 271 -6.59 12.09 12.74
N LEU A 272 -5.65 11.53 13.51
CA LEU A 272 -5.91 10.44 14.45
C LEU A 272 -6.31 10.96 15.83
N SER A 273 -7.34 10.35 16.41
CA SER A 273 -7.68 10.57 17.83
C SER A 273 -6.58 10.06 18.76
N VAL A 274 -6.53 10.55 19.99
CA VAL A 274 -5.56 10.11 21.02
C VAL A 274 -5.56 8.59 21.17
N ARG A 275 -6.76 7.97 21.20
CA ARG A 275 -6.94 6.53 21.30
C ARG A 275 -6.38 5.78 20.08
N GLU A 276 -6.62 6.29 18.87
CA GLU A 276 -6.09 5.70 17.64
C GLU A 276 -4.55 5.77 17.61
N LYS A 277 -3.97 6.89 18.04
CA LYS A 277 -2.51 7.05 18.18
C LYS A 277 -1.92 6.04 19.17
N GLU A 278 -2.57 5.82 20.31
CA GLU A 278 -2.08 4.86 21.30
C GLU A 278 -2.18 3.41 20.77
N MET A 279 -3.30 3.05 20.13
CA MET A 279 -3.48 1.70 19.54
C MET A 279 -2.41 1.37 18.49
N ILE A 280 -2.13 2.29 17.56
CA ILE A 280 -1.15 2.05 16.50
C ILE A 280 0.28 2.00 17.06
N LYS A 281 0.57 2.81 18.09
CA LYS A 281 1.86 2.76 18.81
C LYS A 281 2.10 1.43 19.51
N LEU A 282 1.07 0.83 20.13
CA LEU A 282 1.15 -0.50 20.74
C LEU A 282 1.31 -1.61 19.70
N TYR A 283 0.59 -1.49 18.58
CA TYR A 283 0.63 -2.48 17.50
C TYR A 283 2.04 -2.62 16.90
N TYR A 284 2.70 -1.50 16.58
CA TYR A 284 4.07 -1.50 16.03
C TYR A 284 5.18 -1.47 17.08
N GLY A 285 4.86 -1.23 18.35
CA GLY A 285 5.85 -1.22 19.43
C GLY A 285 6.72 0.05 19.46
N PHE A 286 6.12 1.22 19.25
CA PHE A 286 6.82 2.51 19.32
C PHE A 286 7.33 2.85 20.72
N SER A 287 6.59 2.47 21.76
CA SER A 287 6.87 2.82 23.16
C SER A 287 7.05 1.59 24.07
N SER A 288 6.84 0.39 23.53
CA SER A 288 6.90 -0.88 24.25
C SER A 288 7.15 -2.02 23.26
N LYS A 289 7.25 -3.25 23.77
CA LYS A 289 7.15 -4.43 22.90
C LYS A 289 5.83 -4.40 22.12
N LYS A 290 5.86 -4.89 20.87
CA LYS A 290 4.67 -5.06 20.03
C LYS A 290 3.60 -5.85 20.75
N SER A 291 2.38 -5.34 20.71
CA SER A 291 1.20 -6.01 21.25
C SER A 291 0.41 -6.69 20.14
N THR A 292 -0.09 -7.89 20.41
CA THR A 292 -1.00 -8.59 19.50
C THR A 292 -2.36 -7.89 19.42
N LEU A 293 -3.11 -8.13 18.34
CA LEU A 293 -4.48 -7.63 18.20
C LEU A 293 -5.39 -8.06 19.38
N GLN A 294 -5.12 -9.22 19.99
CA GLN A 294 -5.87 -9.70 21.15
C GLN A 294 -5.51 -8.90 22.41
N GLU A 295 -4.22 -8.70 22.69
CA GLU A 295 -3.77 -7.91 23.84
C GLU A 295 -4.27 -6.46 23.79
N ILE A 296 -4.29 -5.86 22.59
CA ILE A 296 -4.89 -4.54 22.37
C ILE A 296 -6.41 -4.61 22.61
N GLY A 297 -7.07 -5.66 22.13
CA GLY A 297 -8.51 -5.88 22.36
C GLY A 297 -8.86 -5.93 23.84
N ASP A 298 -8.14 -6.74 24.60
CA ASP A 298 -8.33 -6.91 26.04
C ASP A 298 -8.12 -5.58 26.80
N LYS A 299 -7.09 -4.80 26.45
CA LYS A 299 -6.83 -3.48 27.05
C LYS A 299 -7.99 -2.49 26.83
N TYR A 300 -8.65 -2.56 25.69
CA TYR A 300 -9.67 -1.60 25.28
C TYR A 300 -11.11 -2.11 25.38
N GLY A 301 -11.32 -3.33 25.89
CA GLY A 301 -12.63 -3.98 25.96
C GLY A 301 -13.26 -4.25 24.58
N LEU A 302 -12.44 -4.57 23.58
CA LEU A 302 -12.85 -4.79 22.19
C LEU A 302 -12.43 -6.18 21.69
N THR A 303 -13.17 -6.74 20.75
CA THR A 303 -12.79 -8.01 20.13
C THR A 303 -11.59 -7.85 19.20
N ARG A 304 -10.81 -8.93 19.00
CA ARG A 304 -9.69 -8.97 18.04
C ARG A 304 -10.09 -8.47 16.65
N ALA A 305 -11.24 -8.93 16.14
CA ALA A 305 -11.77 -8.51 14.84
C ALA A 305 -12.06 -7.00 14.80
N ARG A 306 -12.61 -6.44 15.89
CA ARG A 306 -12.87 -5.00 15.98
C ARG A 306 -11.57 -4.19 15.99
N ILE A 307 -10.54 -4.64 16.71
CA ILE A 307 -9.22 -4.01 16.68
C ILE A 307 -8.62 -4.07 15.28
N GLN A 308 -8.70 -5.21 14.59
CA GLN A 308 -8.21 -5.35 13.22
C GLN A 308 -8.85 -4.33 12.26
N GLN A 309 -10.17 -4.14 12.35
CA GLN A 309 -10.88 -3.12 11.56
C GLN A 309 -10.41 -1.69 11.89
N ILE A 310 -10.22 -1.39 13.18
CA ILE A 310 -9.75 -0.06 13.63
C ILE A 310 -8.34 0.19 13.11
N ILE A 311 -7.41 -0.78 13.26
CA ILE A 311 -6.04 -0.69 12.77
C ILE A 311 -6.05 -0.50 11.25
N LYS A 312 -6.83 -1.28 10.49
CA LYS A 312 -6.95 -1.10 9.02
C LYS A 312 -7.35 0.35 8.67
N ARG A 313 -8.34 0.91 9.37
CA ARG A 313 -8.77 2.30 9.15
C ARG A 313 -7.70 3.33 9.52
N ILE A 314 -6.99 3.10 10.63
CA ILE A 314 -5.87 3.96 11.05
C ILE A 314 -4.76 3.93 9.98
N LYS A 315 -4.39 2.75 9.50
CA LYS A 315 -3.41 2.56 8.45
C LYS A 315 -3.75 3.39 7.20
N THR A 316 -4.99 3.33 6.71
CA THR A 316 -5.42 4.12 5.55
C THR A 316 -5.26 5.63 5.77
N LYS A 317 -5.55 6.14 6.98
CA LYS A 317 -5.34 7.56 7.30
C LYS A 317 -3.85 7.93 7.33
N ILE A 318 -3.01 7.08 7.92
CA ILE A 318 -1.55 7.33 7.97
C ILE A 318 -0.96 7.28 6.57
N LEU A 319 -1.33 6.27 5.77
CA LEU A 319 -0.88 6.12 4.39
C LEU A 319 -1.18 7.37 3.57
N ALA A 320 -2.41 7.90 3.67
CA ALA A 320 -2.78 9.17 3.06
C ALA A 320 -1.82 10.30 3.47
N ASN A 321 -1.57 10.48 4.78
CA ASN A 321 -0.64 11.51 5.27
C ASN A 321 0.78 11.32 4.71
N VAL A 322 1.29 10.09 4.67
CA VAL A 322 2.64 9.78 4.13
C VAL A 322 2.76 10.18 2.67
N TYR A 323 1.82 9.78 1.83
CA TYR A 323 1.82 10.10 0.40
C TYR A 323 1.64 11.60 0.13
N PHE A 324 0.77 12.26 0.91
CA PHE A 324 0.43 13.66 0.71
C PHE A 324 1.48 14.63 1.24
N GLU A 325 2.14 14.30 2.34
CA GLU A 325 3.11 15.19 2.98
C GLU A 325 4.55 14.89 2.53
N ASN A 326 4.88 13.65 2.13
CA ASN A 326 6.28 13.27 1.85
C ASN A 326 6.43 12.11 0.85
N ILE A 327 6.08 12.36 -0.42
CA ILE A 327 6.22 11.36 -1.48
C ILE A 327 7.68 10.94 -1.69
N ASN A 328 8.65 11.81 -1.39
CA ASN A 328 10.07 11.52 -1.51
C ASN A 328 10.49 10.36 -0.60
N LEU A 329 9.91 10.27 0.60
CA LEU A 329 10.16 9.16 1.49
C LEU A 329 9.60 7.86 0.92
N LEU A 330 8.36 7.87 0.45
CA LEU A 330 7.76 6.71 -0.18
C LEU A 330 8.58 6.24 -1.41
N LEU A 331 8.94 7.17 -2.29
CA LEU A 331 9.81 6.91 -3.44
C LEU A 331 11.16 6.33 -3.02
N TRP A 332 11.71 6.80 -1.91
CA TRP A 332 12.96 6.26 -1.39
C TRP A 332 12.79 4.79 -1.01
N PHE A 333 11.68 4.41 -0.38
CA PHE A 333 11.39 3.02 -0.04
C PHE A 333 11.27 2.16 -1.30
N HIS A 334 10.53 2.65 -2.30
CA HIS A 334 10.34 1.99 -3.60
C HIS A 334 11.65 1.76 -4.34
N ILE A 335 12.46 2.82 -4.46
CA ILE A 335 13.76 2.75 -5.13
C ILE A 335 14.71 1.88 -4.34
N PHE A 336 14.71 1.96 -3.00
CA PHE A 336 15.47 1.04 -2.17
C PHE A 336 15.08 -0.41 -2.47
N GLY A 337 13.80 -0.75 -2.45
CA GLY A 337 13.32 -2.08 -2.80
C GLY A 337 13.82 -2.53 -4.16
N PHE A 338 13.68 -1.69 -5.20
CA PHE A 338 14.18 -2.00 -6.53
C PHE A 338 15.71 -2.21 -6.55
N THR A 339 16.50 -1.38 -5.84
CA THR A 339 17.96 -1.57 -5.73
C THR A 339 18.35 -2.86 -5.04
N GLN A 340 17.48 -3.44 -4.23
CA GLN A 340 17.71 -4.75 -3.61
C GLN A 340 17.23 -5.91 -4.51
N GLY A 341 16.81 -5.66 -5.76
CA GLY A 341 16.17 -6.67 -6.61
C GLY A 341 14.74 -7.02 -6.17
N GLY A 342 14.17 -6.23 -5.26
CA GLY A 342 12.80 -6.28 -4.76
C GLY A 342 12.47 -7.37 -3.76
N VAL A 343 13.47 -8.06 -3.22
CA VAL A 343 13.34 -8.87 -1.99
C VAL A 343 14.51 -8.55 -1.07
N PHE A 344 14.25 -8.30 0.21
CA PHE A 344 15.31 -7.90 1.14
C PHE A 344 15.00 -8.28 2.59
N LEU A 345 16.07 -8.40 3.38
CA LEU A 345 15.98 -8.55 4.83
C LEU A 345 15.60 -7.21 5.48
N GLN A 346 14.69 -7.27 6.45
CA GLN A 346 14.25 -6.11 7.23
C GLN A 346 15.42 -5.39 7.92
N GLU A 347 16.44 -6.12 8.35
CA GLU A 347 17.64 -5.55 8.96
C GLU A 347 18.48 -4.72 7.99
N VAL A 348 18.57 -5.14 6.72
CA VAL A 348 19.27 -4.38 5.67
C VAL A 348 18.53 -3.07 5.42
N PHE A 349 17.20 -3.13 5.33
CA PHE A 349 16.35 -1.94 5.23
C PHE A 349 16.55 -0.99 6.42
N PHE A 350 16.51 -1.50 7.66
CA PHE A 350 16.71 -0.67 8.85
C PHE A 350 18.09 -0.04 8.93
N LYS A 351 19.15 -0.78 8.61
CA LYS A 351 20.51 -0.25 8.58
C LYS A 351 20.59 0.96 7.64
N GLU A 352 19.99 0.83 6.47
CA GLU A 352 19.95 1.89 5.49
C GLU A 352 19.09 3.07 5.97
N PHE A 353 17.85 2.80 6.37
CA PHE A 353 16.87 3.80 6.80
C PHE A 353 17.38 4.62 8.00
N ASN A 354 17.96 3.96 9.01
CA ASN A 354 18.49 4.60 10.22
C ASN A 354 19.74 5.47 9.95
N THR A 355 20.42 5.26 8.82
CA THR A 355 21.57 6.10 8.45
C THR A 355 21.12 7.52 8.13
N TYR A 356 19.94 7.67 7.53
CA TYR A 356 19.44 8.94 7.00
C TYR A 356 18.31 9.54 7.83
N TYR A 357 17.41 8.72 8.33
CA TYR A 357 16.28 9.17 9.14
C TYR A 357 16.69 9.27 10.61
N LYS A 358 16.74 10.48 11.15
CA LYS A 358 17.24 10.75 12.51
C LYS A 358 16.19 11.50 13.34
N ASP A 359 15.18 10.78 13.81
CA ASP A 359 14.28 11.27 14.85
C ASP A 359 14.50 10.46 16.14
N ILE A 360 15.05 11.12 17.17
CA ILE A 360 15.38 10.51 18.46
C ILE A 360 14.10 10.29 19.31
N SER A 361 12.99 10.95 18.96
CA SER A 361 11.74 10.87 19.74
C SER A 361 10.92 9.60 19.46
N LEU A 362 11.27 8.84 18.41
CA LEU A 362 10.56 7.64 18.00
C LEU A 362 11.50 6.44 17.88
N ASN A 363 10.94 5.25 18.06
CA ASN A 363 11.59 4.02 17.65
C ASN A 363 11.60 3.95 16.11
N ILE A 364 12.74 4.29 15.51
CA ILE A 364 12.89 4.39 14.04
C ILE A 364 12.66 3.03 13.36
N ASN A 365 13.02 1.92 14.00
CA ASN A 365 12.73 0.58 13.46
C ASN A 365 11.22 0.31 13.43
N ALA A 366 10.49 0.70 14.47
CA ALA A 366 9.02 0.58 14.49
C ALA A 366 8.37 1.47 13.41
N LEU A 367 8.94 2.66 13.17
CA LEU A 367 8.52 3.54 12.08
C LEU A 367 8.78 2.91 10.70
N GLY A 368 9.99 2.41 10.45
CA GLY A 368 10.37 1.78 9.19
C GLY A 368 9.50 0.56 8.89
N GLU A 369 9.25 -0.29 9.88
CA GLU A 369 8.34 -1.43 9.72
C GLU A 369 6.91 -1.00 9.46
N MET A 370 6.42 0.01 10.19
CA MET A 370 5.09 0.55 9.93
C MET A 370 4.98 1.06 8.50
N LEU A 371 5.98 1.79 8.00
CA LEU A 371 5.95 2.33 6.65
C LEU A 371 5.96 1.21 5.58
N LEU A 372 6.75 0.15 5.77
CA LEU A 372 6.69 -1.05 4.91
C LEU A 372 5.32 -1.75 4.98
N ASP A 373 4.73 -1.90 6.18
CA ASP A 373 3.44 -2.55 6.41
C ASP A 373 2.22 -1.70 6.02
N LEU A 374 2.43 -0.41 5.75
CA LEU A 374 1.41 0.52 5.28
C LEU A 374 1.33 0.56 3.76
N ASP A 375 2.48 0.43 3.11
CA ASP A 375 2.63 0.58 1.67
C ASP A 375 2.25 -0.72 0.94
N PRO A 376 1.19 -0.72 0.11
CA PRO A 376 0.72 -1.92 -0.59
C PRO A 376 1.72 -2.49 -1.60
N MET A 377 2.77 -1.73 -1.94
CA MET A 377 3.86 -2.21 -2.79
C MET A 377 4.77 -3.21 -2.08
N PHE A 378 4.73 -3.28 -0.75
CA PHE A 378 5.51 -4.22 0.03
C PHE A 378 4.63 -5.24 0.74
N GLU A 379 5.12 -6.46 0.83
CA GLU A 379 4.54 -7.50 1.67
C GLU A 379 5.63 -8.25 2.44
N ASN A 380 5.26 -8.76 3.61
CA ASN A 380 6.13 -9.64 4.37
C ASN A 380 6.02 -11.05 3.79
N VAL A 381 7.07 -11.51 3.11
CA VAL A 381 7.10 -12.80 2.40
C VAL A 381 7.51 -13.94 3.35
N SER A 382 8.37 -13.63 4.32
CA SER A 382 8.81 -14.54 5.37
C SER A 382 9.24 -13.74 6.61
N TYR A 383 9.59 -14.42 7.71
CA TYR A 383 10.03 -13.78 8.94
C TYR A 383 11.16 -12.78 8.67
N ASN A 384 10.93 -11.49 8.91
CA ASN A 384 11.86 -10.40 8.63
C ASN A 384 12.33 -10.30 7.16
N VAL A 385 11.59 -10.84 6.20
CA VAL A 385 11.85 -10.69 4.76
C VAL A 385 10.69 -9.94 4.13
N TRP A 386 11.02 -8.87 3.41
CA TRP A 386 10.06 -8.05 2.68
C TRP A 386 10.28 -8.21 1.18
N GLY A 387 9.18 -8.22 0.44
CA GLY A 387 9.17 -8.33 -1.02
C GLY A 387 8.28 -7.27 -1.64
N MET A 388 8.58 -6.92 -2.89
CA MET A 388 7.81 -5.97 -3.68
C MET A 388 6.72 -6.68 -4.47
N THR A 389 5.45 -6.34 -4.22
CA THR A 389 4.26 -7.03 -4.79
C THR A 389 4.13 -6.90 -6.30
N ILE A 390 4.77 -5.89 -6.89
CA ILE A 390 4.88 -5.70 -8.35
C ILE A 390 5.90 -6.65 -9.01
N LEU A 391 6.73 -7.33 -8.22
CA LEU A 391 7.67 -8.34 -8.67
C LEU A 391 7.11 -9.75 -8.39
N PRO A 392 7.63 -10.80 -9.04
CA PRO A 392 7.03 -12.13 -9.00
C PRO A 392 7.30 -12.90 -7.69
N LEU A 393 6.78 -12.38 -6.56
CA LEU A 393 6.95 -12.94 -5.22
C LEU A 393 6.39 -14.36 -5.07
N GLU A 394 5.43 -14.76 -5.91
CA GLU A 394 4.91 -16.14 -5.95
C GLU A 394 5.99 -17.18 -6.32
N HIS A 395 7.12 -16.72 -6.86
CA HIS A 395 8.27 -17.56 -7.19
C HIS A 395 9.37 -17.54 -6.12
N TYR A 396 9.29 -16.67 -5.10
CA TYR A 396 10.29 -16.54 -4.04
C TYR A 396 10.70 -17.90 -3.44
N GLN A 397 9.72 -18.67 -2.96
CA GLN A 397 9.98 -19.95 -2.31
C GLN A 397 10.57 -20.99 -3.29
N ARG A 398 10.12 -21.00 -4.55
CA ARG A 398 10.62 -21.93 -5.57
C ARG A 398 12.07 -21.63 -5.95
N VAL A 399 12.44 -20.36 -6.05
CA VAL A 399 13.83 -19.94 -6.31
C VAL A 399 14.75 -20.47 -5.20
N ILE A 400 14.34 -20.32 -3.94
CA ILE A 400 15.11 -20.83 -2.79
C ILE A 400 15.23 -22.35 -2.84
N GLU A 401 14.14 -23.07 -3.12
CA GLU A 401 14.14 -24.53 -3.22
C GLU A 401 15.04 -25.05 -4.35
N GLU A 402 15.08 -24.38 -5.50
CA GLU A 402 16.01 -24.72 -6.59
C GLU A 402 17.47 -24.43 -6.20
N GLY A 403 17.73 -23.29 -5.56
CA GLY A 403 19.05 -22.97 -5.02
C GLY A 403 19.52 -24.02 -4.00
N ILE A 404 18.66 -24.45 -3.08
CA ILE A 404 18.96 -25.51 -2.12
C ILE A 404 19.30 -26.82 -2.83
N LYS A 405 18.53 -27.23 -3.86
CA LYS A 405 18.79 -28.47 -4.62
C LYS A 405 20.15 -28.46 -5.32
N LEU A 406 20.59 -27.31 -5.82
CA LEU A 406 21.92 -27.17 -6.43
C LEU A 406 23.01 -27.27 -5.36
N LEU A 407 22.83 -26.56 -4.23
CA LEU A 407 23.79 -26.52 -3.13
C LEU A 407 23.88 -27.83 -2.32
N GLN A 408 22.93 -28.75 -2.49
CA GLN A 408 23.05 -30.13 -1.99
C GLN A 408 24.24 -30.88 -2.59
N GLN A 409 24.69 -30.49 -3.78
CA GLN A 409 25.84 -31.10 -4.46
C GLN A 409 27.19 -30.53 -3.97
N GLY A 410 27.15 -29.44 -3.22
CA GLY A 410 28.31 -28.74 -2.67
C GLY A 410 28.13 -27.22 -2.71
N PRO A 411 28.98 -26.47 -2.00
CA PRO A 411 29.02 -25.01 -2.10
C PRO A 411 29.30 -24.57 -3.55
N LEU A 412 28.65 -23.50 -3.99
CA LEU A 412 28.83 -22.91 -5.32
C LEU A 412 29.09 -21.42 -5.21
N GLU A 413 29.97 -20.88 -6.06
CA GLU A 413 30.10 -19.42 -6.18
C GLU A 413 28.81 -18.78 -6.68
N GLN A 414 28.58 -17.51 -6.33
CA GLN A 414 27.36 -16.81 -6.72
C GLN A 414 27.16 -16.82 -8.25
N GLU A 415 28.21 -16.61 -9.03
CA GLU A 415 28.12 -16.61 -10.50
C GLU A 415 27.73 -17.98 -11.04
N ASP A 416 28.35 -19.06 -10.54
CA ASP A 416 28.06 -20.43 -10.95
C ASP A 416 26.63 -20.84 -10.58
N LEU A 417 26.21 -20.54 -9.35
CA LEU A 417 24.84 -20.81 -8.90
C LEU A 417 23.81 -20.08 -9.76
N LEU A 418 24.07 -18.82 -10.11
CA LEU A 418 23.20 -18.06 -11.00
C LEU A 418 23.22 -18.61 -12.43
N ASN A 419 24.36 -19.06 -12.94
CA ASN A 419 24.46 -19.67 -14.26
C ASN A 419 23.67 -20.99 -14.34
N GLU A 420 23.71 -21.82 -13.30
CA GLU A 420 22.89 -23.03 -13.19
C GLU A 420 21.39 -22.70 -13.11
N LEU A 421 21.02 -21.71 -12.29
CA LEU A 421 19.62 -21.27 -12.19
C LEU A 421 19.11 -20.66 -13.50
N LYS A 422 19.96 -19.96 -14.27
CA LYS A 422 19.63 -19.43 -15.60
C LYS A 422 19.21 -20.50 -16.60
N GLN A 423 19.70 -21.73 -16.45
CA GLN A 423 19.32 -22.84 -17.32
C GLN A 423 17.96 -23.46 -16.95
N ARG A 424 17.38 -23.08 -15.80
CA ARG A 424 16.10 -23.64 -15.33
C ARG A 424 14.90 -22.92 -15.97
N PRO A 425 13.80 -23.63 -16.27
CA PRO A 425 12.59 -23.01 -16.83
C PRO A 425 12.04 -21.85 -16.00
N LEU A 426 12.21 -21.90 -14.67
CA LEU A 426 11.78 -20.84 -13.75
C LEU A 426 12.43 -19.49 -14.09
N TYR A 427 13.72 -19.47 -14.44
CA TYR A 427 14.45 -18.24 -14.77
C TYR A 427 13.90 -17.58 -16.04
N PHE A 428 13.67 -18.36 -17.10
CA PHE A 428 13.11 -17.84 -18.35
C PHE A 428 11.72 -17.24 -18.16
N ASN A 429 10.88 -17.89 -17.35
CA ASN A 429 9.55 -17.38 -17.00
C ASN A 429 9.61 -16.08 -16.20
N LEU A 430 10.62 -15.92 -15.34
CA LEU A 430 10.85 -14.71 -14.57
C LEU A 430 11.33 -13.56 -15.45
N LYS A 431 12.34 -13.78 -16.31
CA LYS A 431 12.97 -12.73 -17.12
C LYS A 431 12.03 -12.11 -18.16
N ASN A 432 11.07 -12.88 -18.66
CA ASN A 432 10.14 -12.43 -19.68
C ASN A 432 8.94 -11.63 -19.13
N LYS A 433 8.84 -11.46 -17.81
CA LYS A 433 7.81 -10.58 -17.22
C LYS A 433 8.17 -9.12 -17.43
N GLU A 434 7.17 -8.30 -17.69
CA GLU A 434 7.32 -6.86 -17.67
C GLU A 434 7.49 -6.38 -16.22
N ALA A 435 8.42 -5.46 -16.00
CA ALA A 435 8.66 -4.82 -14.71
C ALA A 435 8.79 -3.30 -14.90
N PRO A 436 8.43 -2.48 -13.89
CA PRO A 436 8.52 -1.02 -14.00
C PRO A 436 9.95 -0.49 -14.18
N VAL A 437 10.96 -1.31 -13.89
CA VAL A 437 12.38 -0.96 -14.02
C VAL A 437 13.09 -1.99 -14.88
N SER A 438 13.66 -1.54 -15.98
CA SER A 438 14.37 -2.40 -16.92
C SER A 438 15.62 -3.02 -16.26
N GLY A 439 15.75 -4.34 -16.34
CA GLY A 439 16.84 -5.11 -15.74
C GLY A 439 16.69 -5.43 -14.25
N VAL A 440 15.61 -5.03 -13.57
CA VAL A 440 15.44 -5.35 -12.14
C VAL A 440 15.26 -6.84 -11.88
N LEU A 441 14.59 -7.55 -12.80
CA LEU A 441 14.32 -8.98 -12.69
C LEU A 441 15.60 -9.83 -12.73
N ASP A 442 16.68 -9.34 -13.34
CA ASP A 442 17.99 -10.00 -13.31
C ASP A 442 18.57 -10.05 -11.89
N ASN A 443 18.11 -9.18 -10.99
CA ASN A 443 18.53 -9.10 -9.59
C ASN A 443 17.55 -9.77 -8.62
N PHE A 444 16.36 -10.18 -9.09
CA PHE A 444 15.33 -10.80 -8.25
C PHE A 444 15.78 -12.15 -7.66
N ILE A 445 16.40 -13.00 -8.47
CA ILE A 445 16.91 -14.31 -8.00
C ILE A 445 18.05 -14.14 -6.99
N PRO A 446 19.11 -13.34 -7.27
CA PRO A 446 20.10 -13.00 -6.26
C PRO A 446 19.50 -12.50 -4.94
N ALA A 447 18.48 -11.63 -5.02
CA ALA A 447 17.78 -11.10 -3.86
C ALA A 447 17.03 -12.18 -3.04
N CYS A 448 16.36 -13.11 -3.72
CA CYS A 448 15.71 -14.25 -3.09
C CYS A 448 16.73 -15.14 -2.34
N LEU A 449 17.86 -15.43 -2.97
CA LEU A 449 18.92 -16.25 -2.37
C LEU A 449 19.59 -15.54 -1.18
N ALA A 450 19.89 -14.26 -1.31
CA ALA A 450 20.52 -13.46 -0.25
C ALA A 450 19.62 -13.24 0.98
N SER A 451 18.30 -13.28 0.80
CA SER A 451 17.32 -13.17 1.89
C SER A 451 16.92 -14.51 2.51
N ALA A 452 17.38 -15.63 1.95
CA ALA A 452 17.02 -16.96 2.42
C ALA A 452 17.76 -17.31 3.73
N GLN A 453 17.00 -17.49 4.81
CA GLN A 453 17.51 -17.97 6.13
C GLN A 453 17.99 -19.43 6.13
N SER A 454 17.97 -20.09 4.98
CA SER A 454 18.47 -21.46 4.81
C SER A 454 19.80 -21.50 4.07
N LEU A 455 20.29 -20.35 3.61
CA LEU A 455 21.50 -20.20 2.81
C LEU A 455 22.49 -19.28 3.53
N SER A 456 23.77 -19.59 3.42
CA SER A 456 24.83 -18.73 3.96
C SER A 456 25.89 -18.48 2.90
N LEU A 457 26.48 -17.29 2.95
CA LEU A 457 27.64 -16.94 2.15
C LEU A 457 28.90 -17.27 2.96
N THR A 458 29.80 -18.06 2.38
CA THR A 458 31.10 -18.35 2.98
C THR A 458 32.02 -17.14 2.91
N ALA A 459 33.12 -17.15 3.66
CA ALA A 459 34.14 -16.09 3.61
C ALA A 459 34.78 -15.92 2.22
N VAL A 460 34.68 -16.94 1.36
CA VAL A 460 35.21 -16.95 -0.02
C VAL A 460 34.14 -16.47 -1.03
N GLY A 461 32.94 -16.09 -0.57
CA GLY A 461 31.87 -15.59 -1.44
C GLY A 461 31.02 -16.68 -2.10
N SER A 462 31.22 -17.94 -1.73
CA SER A 462 30.39 -19.06 -2.21
C SER A 462 29.13 -19.21 -1.37
N TYR A 463 27.99 -19.43 -2.01
CA TYR A 463 26.78 -19.88 -1.32
C TYR A 463 26.95 -21.32 -0.86
N THR A 464 26.50 -21.59 0.34
CA THR A 464 26.35 -22.93 0.90
C THR A 464 25.02 -23.00 1.65
N LEU A 465 24.54 -24.20 1.90
CA LEU A 465 23.43 -24.38 2.83
C LEU A 465 23.87 -23.84 4.19
N GLU A 466 23.07 -22.93 4.76
CA GLU A 466 23.37 -22.37 6.07
C GLU A 466 23.45 -23.52 7.07
N SER A 467 24.62 -23.70 7.71
CA SER A 467 24.77 -24.67 8.79
C SER A 467 24.16 -24.13 10.09
N ARG A 468 22.97 -23.51 10.06
CA ARG A 468 22.39 -22.90 11.27
C ARG A 468 21.01 -23.42 11.60
N GLU A 469 20.88 -23.66 12.90
CA GLU A 469 19.72 -23.95 13.73
C GLU A 469 18.80 -25.09 13.28
N GLY A 470 18.36 -25.14 12.03
CA GLY A 470 17.62 -26.26 11.45
C GLY A 470 18.38 -27.57 11.58
N THR A 471 19.69 -27.62 11.29
CA THR A 471 20.50 -28.84 11.44
C THR A 471 20.73 -29.24 12.89
N LYS A 472 21.02 -28.30 13.82
CA LYS A 472 21.24 -28.64 15.24
C LYS A 472 19.95 -29.03 15.96
N VAL A 473 18.84 -28.32 15.70
CA VAL A 473 17.51 -28.70 16.17
C VAL A 473 17.10 -30.03 15.54
N GLN A 474 17.33 -30.24 14.24
CA GLN A 474 17.07 -31.51 13.57
C GLN A 474 17.96 -32.65 14.08
N SER A 475 19.20 -32.40 14.47
CA SER A 475 20.07 -33.38 15.12
C SER A 475 19.54 -33.78 16.50
N ILE A 476 19.00 -32.81 17.26
CA ILE A 476 18.29 -33.09 18.52
C ILE A 476 17.03 -33.94 18.26
N ILE A 477 16.24 -33.59 17.23
CA ILE A 477 15.04 -34.35 16.82
C ILE A 477 15.44 -35.78 16.40
N ASN A 478 16.48 -35.93 15.57
CA ASN A 478 16.96 -37.21 15.07
C ASN A 478 17.55 -38.07 16.21
N ALA A 479 18.27 -37.48 17.16
CA ALA A 479 18.77 -38.18 18.34
C ALA A 479 17.62 -38.75 19.19
N LEU A 480 16.53 -37.99 19.35
CA LEU A 480 15.32 -38.45 20.03
C LEU A 480 14.59 -39.54 19.21
N ARG A 481 14.35 -39.32 17.91
CA ARG A 481 13.73 -40.31 17.00
C ARG A 481 14.48 -41.63 16.98
N GLY A 482 15.81 -41.60 16.90
CA GLY A 482 16.66 -42.78 16.91
C GLY A 482 16.60 -43.59 18.20
N THR A 483 16.06 -43.03 19.30
CA THR A 483 15.82 -43.77 20.54
C THR A 483 14.37 -44.20 20.73
N GLY A 484 13.42 -43.52 20.09
CA GLY A 484 11.99 -43.74 20.26
C GLY A 484 11.47 -43.51 21.68
N LYS A 485 12.23 -42.86 22.57
CA LYS A 485 11.82 -42.58 23.96
C LYS A 485 12.34 -41.22 24.45
N PRO A 486 11.66 -40.57 25.43
CA PRO A 486 12.16 -39.35 26.04
C PRO A 486 13.52 -39.57 26.73
N LEU A 487 14.40 -38.56 26.66
CA LEU A 487 15.75 -38.61 27.21
C LEU A 487 16.06 -37.38 28.06
N HIS A 488 17.01 -37.52 28.98
CA HIS A 488 17.54 -36.37 29.71
C HIS A 488 18.36 -35.49 28.76
N TYR A 489 18.30 -34.16 28.92
CA TYR A 489 18.98 -33.23 27.99
C TYR A 489 20.48 -33.50 27.85
N LEU A 490 21.16 -34.00 28.90
CA LEU A 490 22.57 -34.42 28.80
C LEU A 490 22.77 -35.61 27.86
N ASP A 491 21.88 -36.61 27.93
CA ASP A 491 21.98 -37.81 27.09
C ASP A 491 21.68 -37.47 25.63
N ILE A 492 20.78 -36.51 25.39
CA ILE A 492 20.51 -35.96 24.06
C ILE A 492 21.76 -35.28 23.51
N ILE A 493 22.42 -34.44 24.30
CA ILE A 493 23.64 -33.73 23.90
C ILE A 493 24.77 -34.72 23.59
N ASN A 494 24.99 -35.72 24.46
CA ASN A 494 26.01 -36.73 24.24
C ASN A 494 25.77 -37.45 22.91
N LYS A 495 24.55 -37.90 22.64
CA LYS A 495 24.20 -38.54 21.36
C LYS A 495 24.41 -37.65 20.14
N VAL A 496 24.03 -36.39 20.24
CA VAL A 496 24.23 -35.42 19.15
C VAL A 496 25.72 -35.19 18.90
N ASN A 497 26.52 -35.09 19.97
CA ASN A 497 27.95 -34.78 19.86
C ASN A 497 28.82 -35.99 19.51
N ASP A 498 28.41 -37.21 19.88
CA ASP A 498 29.08 -38.47 19.52
C ASP A 498 29.04 -38.74 18.01
N SER A 499 28.10 -38.11 17.30
CA SER A 499 27.86 -38.30 15.86
C SER A 499 28.11 -37.04 15.02
N ALA A 500 28.70 -35.99 15.61
CA ALA A 500 28.91 -34.69 14.96
C ALA A 500 30.39 -34.31 14.77
N ASN A 501 30.70 -33.62 13.65
CA ASN A 501 31.97 -32.93 13.45
C ASN A 501 32.12 -31.77 14.45
N ASP A 502 33.36 -31.30 14.70
CA ASP A 502 33.65 -30.27 15.71
C ASP A 502 32.81 -28.98 15.57
N ASP A 503 32.55 -28.53 14.34
CA ASP A 503 31.73 -27.33 14.07
C ASP A 503 30.23 -27.51 14.34
N ASN A 504 29.76 -28.77 14.43
CA ASN A 504 28.35 -29.13 14.61
C ASN A 504 28.00 -29.56 16.03
N LYS A 505 28.96 -29.52 16.97
CA LYS A 505 28.68 -29.83 18.37
C LYS A 505 27.67 -28.85 18.97
N VAL A 506 26.79 -29.42 19.80
CA VAL A 506 25.75 -28.71 20.54
C VAL A 506 26.21 -28.51 21.98
N THR A 507 26.14 -27.27 22.45
CA THR A 507 26.46 -26.91 23.84
C THR A 507 25.27 -27.17 24.76
N VAL A 508 25.55 -27.35 26.06
CA VAL A 508 24.50 -27.54 27.08
C VAL A 508 23.55 -26.36 27.16
N GLN A 509 24.07 -25.14 27.03
CA GLN A 509 23.27 -23.91 27.07
C GLN A 509 22.34 -23.82 25.85
N TYR A 510 22.86 -24.15 24.67
CA TYR A 510 22.06 -24.16 23.44
C TYR A 510 20.94 -25.21 23.49
N ALA A 511 21.25 -26.47 23.83
CA ALA A 511 20.25 -27.52 23.92
C ALA A 511 19.13 -27.18 24.92
N ARG A 512 19.48 -26.61 26.09
CA ARG A 512 18.49 -26.19 27.09
C ARG A 512 17.59 -25.06 26.58
N ALA A 513 18.14 -24.09 25.85
CA ALA A 513 17.37 -22.99 25.28
C ALA A 513 16.38 -23.51 24.22
N ILE A 514 16.84 -24.35 23.30
CA ILE A 514 16.01 -24.94 22.25
C ILE A 514 14.89 -25.81 22.85
N LEU A 515 15.24 -26.74 23.75
CA LEU A 515 14.27 -27.66 24.36
C LEU A 515 13.21 -26.92 25.20
N ALA A 516 13.52 -25.75 25.75
CA ALA A 516 12.59 -24.95 26.54
C ALA A 516 11.69 -24.02 25.69
N ASN A 517 12.21 -23.49 24.58
CA ASN A 517 11.53 -22.46 23.78
C ASN A 517 10.70 -23.03 22.62
N HIS A 518 10.96 -24.25 22.15
CA HIS A 518 10.24 -24.88 21.03
C HIS A 518 9.19 -25.91 21.50
N LYS A 519 8.19 -25.45 22.25
CA LYS A 519 7.12 -26.29 22.83
C LYS A 519 6.22 -26.99 21.81
N GLN A 520 6.21 -26.51 20.57
CA GLN A 520 5.52 -27.14 19.46
C GLN A 520 6.20 -28.44 18.99
N ILE A 521 7.50 -28.61 19.26
CA ILE A 521 8.31 -29.78 18.85
C ILE A 521 8.68 -30.66 20.06
N PHE A 522 9.07 -30.03 21.17
CA PHE A 522 9.55 -30.75 22.36
C PHE A 522 8.55 -30.63 23.50
N ALA A 523 8.23 -31.77 24.11
CA ALA A 523 7.44 -31.85 25.33
C ALA A 523 8.34 -32.18 26.51
N ARG A 524 8.29 -31.37 27.56
CA ARG A 524 8.98 -31.66 28.82
C ARG A 524 8.15 -32.65 29.63
N VAL A 525 8.72 -33.82 29.87
CA VAL A 525 8.00 -34.92 30.55
C VAL A 525 8.45 -35.15 31.99
N GLY A 526 9.61 -34.63 32.36
CA GLY A 526 10.16 -34.76 33.71
C GLY A 526 11.22 -33.71 34.04
N ARG A 527 11.97 -33.91 35.12
CA ARG A 527 13.08 -33.02 35.50
C ARG A 527 14.24 -33.17 34.51
N GLY A 528 14.30 -32.27 33.53
CA GLY A 528 15.33 -32.27 32.48
C GLY A 528 15.12 -33.34 31.40
N ILE A 529 13.97 -34.01 31.39
CA ILE A 529 13.64 -35.06 30.41
C ILE A 529 12.71 -34.47 29.34
N TYR A 530 13.08 -34.66 28.08
CA TYR A 530 12.36 -34.16 26.92
C TYR A 530 12.06 -35.29 25.93
N GLY A 531 10.88 -35.22 25.30
CA GLY A 531 10.45 -36.08 24.20
C GLY A 531 9.82 -35.25 23.08
N LEU A 532 9.42 -35.90 21.99
CA LEU A 532 8.79 -35.22 20.85
C LEU A 532 7.27 -35.14 21.02
N THR A 533 6.69 -33.99 20.69
CA THR A 533 5.23 -33.78 20.69
C THR A 533 4.52 -34.70 19.70
N GLU A 534 5.19 -35.07 18.60
CA GLU A 534 4.69 -36.00 17.58
C GLU A 534 4.40 -37.41 18.12
N TRP A 535 5.00 -37.80 19.26
CA TRP A 535 4.72 -39.06 19.93
C TRP A 535 3.40 -39.05 20.74
N GLY A 536 2.60 -37.99 20.62
CA GLY A 536 1.38 -37.80 21.41
C GLY A 536 1.65 -37.40 22.86
N ILE A 537 2.88 -36.99 23.16
CA ILE A 537 3.30 -36.54 24.50
C ILE A 537 2.94 -35.07 24.66
N LYS A 538 2.21 -34.74 25.73
CA LYS A 538 1.87 -33.37 26.10
C LYS A 538 2.72 -32.90 27.28
N GLU A 539 3.15 -31.64 27.24
CA GLU A 539 3.77 -30.99 28.39
C GLU A 539 2.67 -30.59 29.40
N TYR A 540 2.78 -31.05 30.64
CA TYR A 540 1.91 -30.65 31.74
C TYR A 540 2.65 -29.73 32.71
N LYS A 541 1.98 -28.67 33.16
CA LYS A 541 2.54 -27.72 34.12
C LYS A 541 2.79 -28.40 35.47
N HIS A 542 1.88 -29.29 35.89
CA HIS A 542 2.03 -30.13 37.07
C HIS A 542 1.70 -31.60 36.73
N ILE A 543 2.41 -32.54 37.38
CA ILE A 543 2.13 -33.98 37.24
C ILE A 543 0.69 -34.31 37.68
N SER A 544 0.13 -33.56 38.62
CA SER A 544 -1.27 -33.69 39.00
C SER A 544 -2.24 -33.38 37.85
N ASP A 545 -1.90 -32.49 36.91
CA ASP A 545 -2.77 -32.25 35.74
C ASP A 545 -2.85 -33.47 34.82
N TYR A 546 -1.74 -34.20 34.68
CA TYR A 546 -1.72 -35.44 33.91
C TYR A 546 -2.45 -36.57 34.62
N ILE A 547 -2.26 -36.72 35.93
CA ILE A 547 -2.99 -37.71 36.75
C ILE A 547 -4.50 -37.43 36.68
N PHE A 548 -4.90 -36.16 36.67
CA PHE A 548 -6.28 -35.76 36.47
C PHE A 548 -6.82 -36.19 35.12
N GLU A 549 -6.07 -36.00 34.03
CA GLU A 549 -6.49 -36.47 32.70
C GLU A 549 -6.62 -38.00 32.64
N ILE A 550 -5.68 -38.75 33.24
CA ILE A 550 -5.75 -40.22 33.33
C ILE A 550 -7.03 -40.66 34.06
N LEU A 551 -7.27 -40.09 35.24
CA LEU A 551 -8.40 -40.47 36.07
C LEU A 551 -9.74 -40.02 35.49
N ASN A 552 -9.78 -38.88 34.80
CA ASN A 552 -10.99 -38.38 34.13
C ASN A 552 -11.33 -39.20 32.88
N ASN A 553 -10.33 -39.70 32.16
CA ASN A 553 -10.52 -40.60 31.01
C ASN A 553 -10.82 -42.04 31.44
N SER A 554 -10.42 -42.44 32.66
CA SER A 554 -10.78 -43.74 33.22
C SER A 554 -12.20 -43.71 33.78
N LYS A 555 -13.11 -44.53 33.23
CA LYS A 555 -14.48 -44.68 33.76
C LYS A 555 -14.55 -45.33 35.15
N THR A 556 -13.43 -45.79 35.70
CA THR A 556 -13.33 -46.54 36.95
C THR A 556 -12.15 -46.06 37.79
N PRO A 557 -12.25 -46.05 39.14
CA PRO A 557 -11.13 -45.73 40.02
C PRO A 557 -9.90 -46.60 39.76
N LEU A 558 -8.70 -46.02 39.80
CA LEU A 558 -7.44 -46.73 39.54
C LEU A 558 -6.59 -46.89 40.80
N TYR A 559 -5.92 -48.03 40.93
CA TYR A 559 -5.01 -48.26 42.04
C TYR A 559 -3.71 -47.47 41.85
N TYR A 560 -3.09 -47.02 42.94
CA TYR A 560 -1.85 -46.23 42.90
C TYR A 560 -0.77 -46.85 42.00
N LYS A 561 -0.52 -48.16 42.11
CA LYS A 561 0.48 -48.84 41.25
C LYS A 561 0.10 -48.82 39.77
N GLN A 562 -1.20 -48.85 39.45
CA GLN A 562 -1.67 -48.75 38.06
C GLN A 562 -1.46 -47.33 37.52
N ILE A 563 -1.78 -46.32 38.32
CA ILE A 563 -1.53 -44.90 37.99
C ILE A 563 -0.02 -44.68 37.79
N SER A 564 0.81 -45.15 38.73
CA SER A 564 2.27 -45.05 38.61
C SER A 564 2.81 -45.74 37.37
N LYS A 565 2.26 -46.92 37.00
CA LYS A 565 2.65 -47.62 35.77
C LYS A 565 2.26 -46.85 34.51
N ILE A 566 1.09 -46.21 34.48
CA ILE A 566 0.65 -45.38 33.34
C ILE A 566 1.49 -44.11 33.26
N VAL A 567 1.65 -43.39 34.38
CA VAL A 567 2.43 -42.15 34.43
C VAL A 567 3.89 -42.38 34.07
N ASN A 568 4.49 -43.50 34.49
CA ASN A 568 5.88 -43.81 34.17
C ASN A 568 6.12 -44.29 32.74
N LYS A 569 5.07 -44.61 31.97
CA LYS A 569 5.23 -44.85 30.52
C LYS A 569 5.52 -43.57 29.75
N THR A 570 5.06 -42.42 30.24
CA THR A 570 5.09 -41.14 29.52
C THR A 570 5.96 -40.09 30.21
N HIS A 571 5.92 -40.01 31.55
CA HIS A 571 6.53 -38.94 32.35
C HIS A 571 7.73 -39.33 33.22
N TYR A 572 8.14 -40.61 33.21
CA TYR A 572 9.37 -41.12 33.85
C TYR A 572 9.69 -40.47 35.21
N THR A 573 8.70 -40.46 36.11
CA THR A 573 8.74 -39.70 37.36
C THR A 573 8.87 -40.65 38.55
N LYS A 574 9.54 -40.22 39.63
CA LYS A 574 9.64 -41.05 40.85
C LYS A 574 8.25 -41.36 41.40
N GLU A 575 8.02 -42.61 41.78
CA GLU A 575 6.78 -43.07 42.41
C GLU A 575 6.34 -42.16 43.56
N GLN A 576 7.28 -41.74 44.43
CA GLN A 576 7.00 -40.82 45.52
C GLN A 576 6.36 -39.48 45.07
N THR A 577 6.78 -38.94 43.92
CA THR A 577 6.23 -37.68 43.39
C THR A 577 4.78 -37.87 42.94
N ILE A 578 4.45 -39.03 42.37
CA ILE A 578 3.10 -39.41 41.95
C ILE A 578 2.21 -39.55 43.18
N TYR A 579 2.72 -40.24 44.22
CA TYR A 579 2.02 -40.38 45.50
C TYR A 579 1.75 -39.03 46.15
N ASN A 580 2.75 -38.15 46.22
CA ASN A 580 2.59 -36.81 46.79
C ASN A 580 1.54 -36.02 46.01
N SER A 581 1.56 -36.07 44.67
CA SER A 581 0.57 -35.39 43.83
C SER A 581 -0.86 -35.89 44.07
N LEU A 582 -1.04 -37.21 44.26
CA LEU A 582 -2.34 -37.82 44.57
C LEU A 582 -2.88 -37.48 45.97
N THR A 583 -1.98 -37.21 46.93
CA THR A 583 -2.36 -36.90 48.33
C THR A 583 -2.51 -35.41 48.61
N GLN A 584 -1.75 -34.55 47.94
CA GLN A 584 -1.71 -33.11 48.20
C GLN A 584 -2.71 -32.33 47.34
N ASP A 585 -3.07 -32.83 46.16
CA ASP A 585 -3.98 -32.16 45.25
C ASP A 585 -5.45 -32.49 45.59
N ASN A 586 -6.23 -31.46 45.89
CA ASN A 586 -7.61 -31.56 46.36
C ASN A 586 -8.60 -32.09 45.29
N ARG A 587 -8.16 -32.23 44.04
CA ARG A 587 -8.93 -32.81 42.93
C ARG A 587 -9.08 -34.32 43.03
N PHE A 588 -8.23 -35.00 43.80
CA PHE A 588 -8.22 -36.46 43.93
C PHE A 588 -8.88 -36.94 45.23
N VAL A 589 -9.60 -38.06 45.14
CA VAL A 589 -10.21 -38.73 46.29
C VAL A 589 -9.74 -40.18 46.35
N ARG A 590 -9.28 -40.59 47.54
CA ARG A 590 -8.94 -41.98 47.84
C ARG A 590 -10.18 -42.70 48.38
N THR A 591 -10.55 -43.80 47.73
CA THR A 591 -11.63 -44.71 48.14
C THR A 591 -11.21 -45.58 49.33
N GLN A 592 -12.19 -46.15 50.04
CA GLN A 592 -11.95 -47.03 51.21
C GLN A 592 -11.10 -48.27 50.86
N SER A 593 -11.11 -48.71 49.60
CA SER A 593 -10.32 -49.85 49.08
C SER A 593 -8.93 -49.46 48.56
N GLY A 594 -8.51 -48.20 48.69
CA GLY A 594 -7.17 -47.75 48.30
C GLY A 594 -7.00 -47.33 46.84
N TYR A 595 -8.09 -47.18 46.09
CA TYR A 595 -8.11 -46.67 44.70
C TYR A 595 -8.33 -45.15 44.68
N TYR A 596 -7.88 -44.47 43.62
CA TYR A 596 -8.05 -43.02 43.44
C TYR A 596 -9.03 -42.71 42.31
N THR A 597 -9.81 -41.64 42.48
CA THR A 597 -10.72 -41.07 41.47
C THR A 597 -10.72 -39.54 41.51
N VAL A 598 -11.29 -38.88 40.50
CA VAL A 598 -11.51 -37.43 40.47
C VAL A 598 -12.73 -37.08 41.33
N ARG A 599 -12.64 -35.98 42.10
CA ARG A 599 -13.78 -35.45 42.86
C ARG A 599 -14.84 -34.92 41.90
N GLU A 600 -16.03 -35.53 41.88
CA GLU A 600 -17.18 -34.99 41.14
C GLU A 600 -17.58 -33.62 41.70
N ILE A 601 -17.50 -32.59 40.86
CA ILE A 601 -18.06 -31.28 41.18
C ILE A 601 -19.57 -31.41 41.02
N LYS A 602 -20.33 -31.48 42.13
CA LYS A 602 -21.78 -31.26 42.09
C LYS A 602 -22.00 -29.87 41.50
N LYS A 603 -22.52 -29.79 40.27
CA LYS A 603 -23.10 -28.56 39.72
C LYS A 603 -24.31 -28.23 40.61
N THR A 604 -24.12 -27.30 41.54
CA THR A 604 -25.20 -26.57 42.21
C THR A 604 -25.83 -25.57 41.24
#